data_AF-A0A642C2H9-F1
#
_entry.id   AF-A0A642C2H9-F1
#
_cell.length_a   1.000
_cell.length_b   1.000
_cell.length_c   1.000
_cell.angle_alpha   90.00
_cell.angle_beta   90.00
_cell.angle_gamma   90.00
#
_symmetry.space_group_name_H-M   'P 1'
#
loop_
_entity.id
_entity.type
_entity.pdbx_description
1 polymer ?
#
loop_
_entity_poly.entity_id
_entity_poly.type
_entity_poly.pdbx_seq_one_letter_code
_entity_poly.pdbx_strand_id
1 'polypeptide(L)'
;PEGYVNFGSTYNFTEIPVIKGSHVEYTYVANIDYVPAEIVVVPGDYVAKKHEHTPMPTFDGESYGQKSGCWEWTKTTFGSSVINLGQYWFYYGEFSDVKLDITKVTTDLKYNGGKLPAKTTLEQVGNTVKYVNVDSPIEYAYKIFIPATVNYGWGTLSSTLTITVNPNN
;
A
#
# COMPACT_ATOMS: atom_id res chain seq x y z
N PRO A 1 13.40 -96.77 -40.10
CA PRO A 1 12.13 -97.45 -39.75
C PRO A 1 11.19 -96.43 -39.10
N GLU A 2 10.36 -95.83 -39.95
CA GLU A 2 9.38 -94.80 -39.63
C GLU A 2 8.19 -95.45 -38.91
N GLY A 3 7.85 -94.95 -37.72
CA GLY A 3 6.65 -95.34 -36.98
C GLY A 3 5.70 -94.15 -36.94
N TYR A 4 4.89 -93.97 -37.98
CA TYR A 4 3.77 -93.02 -37.94
C TYR A 4 2.71 -93.53 -36.97
N VAL A 5 2.30 -92.69 -36.01
CA VAL A 5 1.20 -93.00 -35.09
C VAL A 5 -0.11 -92.69 -35.80
N ASN A 6 -0.93 -93.71 -36.04
CA ASN A 6 -2.24 -93.55 -36.68
C ASN A 6 -3.21 -92.82 -35.73
N PHE A 7 -3.74 -91.67 -36.17
CA PHE A 7 -4.84 -90.98 -35.51
C PHE A 7 -6.13 -91.80 -35.69
N GLY A 8 -6.72 -92.27 -34.58
CA GLY A 8 -7.93 -93.11 -34.56
C GLY A 8 -7.92 -94.26 -33.56
N SER A 9 -6.85 -94.43 -32.78
CA SER A 9 -6.77 -95.49 -31.77
C SER A 9 -7.48 -95.08 -30.47
N THR A 10 -8.36 -95.92 -29.96
CA THR A 10 -8.99 -95.73 -28.63
C THR A 10 -8.03 -96.25 -27.56
N TYR A 11 -7.52 -95.37 -26.71
CA TYR A 11 -6.63 -95.74 -25.60
C TYR A 11 -7.44 -95.84 -24.31
N ASN A 12 -7.39 -97.00 -23.65
CA ASN A 12 -7.95 -97.16 -22.31
C ASN A 12 -6.88 -96.78 -21.29
N PHE A 13 -7.10 -95.67 -20.57
CA PHE A 13 -6.25 -95.27 -19.46
C PHE A 13 -6.80 -95.84 -18.15
N THR A 14 -5.92 -96.41 -17.34
CA THR A 14 -6.27 -96.83 -15.97
C THR A 14 -5.69 -95.81 -15.01
N GLU A 15 -6.53 -95.13 -14.24
CA GLU A 15 -6.07 -94.20 -13.22
C GLU A 15 -5.43 -94.97 -12.06
N ILE A 16 -4.19 -94.60 -11.71
CA ILE A 16 -3.50 -95.13 -10.54
C ILE A 16 -3.38 -93.97 -9.53
N PRO A 17 -4.02 -94.05 -8.36
CA PRO A 17 -3.93 -92.99 -7.36
C PRO A 17 -2.51 -92.92 -6.79
N VAL A 18 -1.80 -91.83 -7.04
CA VAL A 18 -0.47 -91.57 -6.48
C VAL A 18 -0.60 -90.72 -5.23
N ILE A 19 0.11 -91.09 -4.17
CA ILE A 19 0.10 -90.37 -2.90
C ILE A 19 0.88 -89.07 -3.07
N LYS A 20 0.35 -87.96 -2.53
CA LYS A 20 0.99 -86.65 -2.58
C LYS A 20 2.39 -86.72 -1.95
N GLY A 21 3.42 -86.43 -2.74
CA GLY A 21 4.83 -86.44 -2.32
C GLY A 21 5.65 -87.64 -2.80
N SER A 22 5.06 -88.60 -3.52
CA SER A 22 5.80 -89.70 -4.15
C SER A 22 6.58 -89.22 -5.39
N HIS A 23 7.82 -89.71 -5.54
CA HIS A 23 8.61 -89.50 -6.75
C HIS A 23 8.12 -90.44 -7.85
N VAL A 24 7.68 -89.89 -8.99
CA VAL A 24 7.23 -90.67 -10.15
C VAL A 24 8.08 -90.31 -11.36
N GLU A 25 8.74 -91.30 -11.95
CA GLU A 25 9.50 -91.16 -13.19
C GLU A 25 8.68 -91.67 -14.37
N TYR A 26 8.66 -90.91 -15.46
CA TYR A 26 7.98 -91.27 -16.71
C TYR A 26 8.99 -91.25 -17.86
N THR A 27 9.00 -92.28 -18.70
CA THR A 27 9.88 -92.33 -19.88
C THR A 27 9.27 -91.60 -21.08
N TYR A 28 7.94 -91.52 -21.17
CA TYR A 28 7.21 -90.86 -22.26
C TYR A 28 5.87 -90.30 -21.76
N VAL A 29 5.54 -89.07 -22.16
CA VAL A 29 4.28 -88.40 -21.84
C VAL A 29 3.47 -88.28 -23.13
N ALA A 30 2.30 -88.91 -23.17
CA ALA A 30 1.46 -88.94 -24.37
C ALA A 30 0.59 -87.68 -24.54
N ASN A 31 0.10 -87.11 -23.42
CA ASN A 31 -0.72 -85.89 -23.43
C ASN A 31 -0.62 -85.19 -22.07
N ILE A 32 -0.78 -83.86 -22.04
CA ILE A 32 -0.85 -83.05 -20.82
C ILE A 32 -2.17 -82.27 -20.86
N ASP A 33 -3.06 -82.58 -19.93
CA ASP A 33 -4.30 -81.82 -19.75
C ASP A 33 -4.00 -80.60 -18.87
N TYR A 34 -3.91 -79.43 -19.49
CA TYR A 34 -3.73 -78.17 -18.78
C TYR A 34 -5.09 -77.64 -18.31
N VAL A 35 -5.25 -77.51 -16.99
CA VAL A 35 -6.38 -76.78 -16.40
C VAL A 35 -5.90 -75.35 -16.10
N PRO A 36 -6.43 -74.32 -16.80
CA PRO A 36 -6.07 -72.93 -16.52
C PRO A 36 -6.54 -72.53 -15.12
N ALA A 37 -5.74 -71.70 -14.45
CA ALA A 37 -6.11 -71.15 -13.14
C ALA A 37 -7.24 -70.12 -13.29
N GLU A 38 -8.27 -70.23 -12.45
CA GLU A 38 -9.30 -69.20 -12.34
C GLU A 38 -8.79 -68.01 -11.53
N ILE A 39 -8.83 -66.82 -12.12
CA ILE A 39 -8.48 -65.58 -11.42
C ILE A 39 -9.75 -65.04 -10.75
N VAL A 40 -9.81 -65.12 -9.43
CA VAL A 40 -10.87 -64.47 -8.64
C VAL A 40 -10.45 -63.04 -8.33
N VAL A 41 -11.15 -62.07 -8.94
CA VAL A 41 -10.98 -60.64 -8.60
C VAL A 41 -11.81 -60.36 -7.35
N VAL A 42 -11.14 -60.12 -6.22
CA VAL A 42 -11.80 -59.63 -5.01
C VAL A 42 -11.86 -58.10 -5.09
N PRO A 43 -13.05 -57.49 -5.26
CA PRO A 43 -13.16 -56.04 -5.24
C PRO A 43 -12.80 -55.53 -3.84
N GLY A 44 -11.85 -54.59 -3.78
CA GLY A 44 -11.51 -53.90 -2.54
C GLY A 44 -12.45 -52.72 -2.31
N ASP A 45 -12.94 -52.56 -1.09
CA ASP A 45 -13.72 -51.39 -0.70
C ASP A 45 -12.81 -50.18 -0.46
N TYR A 46 -13.17 -49.03 -1.01
CA TYR A 46 -12.50 -47.76 -0.72
C TYR A 46 -12.89 -47.27 0.67
N VAL A 47 -12.00 -47.44 1.65
CA VAL A 47 -12.18 -46.82 2.96
C VAL A 47 -11.67 -45.38 2.88
N ALA A 48 -12.58 -44.41 2.92
CA ALA A 48 -12.22 -43.00 3.02
C ALA A 48 -11.46 -42.76 4.32
N LYS A 49 -10.14 -42.59 4.23
CA LYS A 49 -9.33 -42.20 5.38
C LYS A 49 -9.71 -40.76 5.76
N LYS A 50 -10.14 -40.56 7.01
CA LYS A 50 -10.42 -39.23 7.53
C LYS A 50 -9.16 -38.37 7.43
N HIS A 51 -9.30 -37.21 6.79
CA HIS A 51 -8.23 -36.21 6.75
C HIS A 51 -8.18 -35.50 8.11
N GLU A 52 -7.03 -35.56 8.76
CA GLU A 52 -6.75 -34.79 9.97
C GLU A 52 -5.96 -33.54 9.56
N HIS A 53 -6.50 -32.36 9.89
CA HIS A 53 -5.83 -31.09 9.63
C HIS A 53 -4.57 -30.98 10.48
N THR A 54 -3.49 -30.49 9.88
CA THR A 54 -2.26 -30.16 10.62
C THR A 54 -2.49 -28.88 11.43
N PRO A 55 -1.86 -28.71 12.61
CA PRO A 55 -2.00 -27.49 13.42
C PRO A 55 -1.30 -26.25 12.83
N MET A 56 -0.41 -26.44 11.84
CA MET A 56 0.35 -25.36 11.19
C MET A 56 0.67 -25.72 9.72
N PRO A 57 1.00 -24.73 8.86
CA PRO A 57 1.44 -24.97 7.49
C PRO A 57 2.79 -25.69 7.44
N THR A 58 3.06 -26.38 6.33
CA THR A 58 4.33 -27.09 6.12
C THR A 58 5.50 -26.13 5.85
N PHE A 59 5.20 -24.92 5.37
CA PHE A 59 6.17 -23.87 5.08
C PHE A 59 5.47 -22.50 5.07
N ASP A 60 6.26 -21.44 5.30
CA ASP A 60 5.81 -20.07 5.23
C ASP A 60 5.50 -19.63 3.80
N GLY A 61 4.40 -18.91 3.62
CA GLY A 61 3.97 -18.39 2.31
C GLY A 61 4.57 -17.03 2.03
N GLU A 62 4.85 -16.78 0.75
CA GLU A 62 5.42 -15.54 0.25
C GLU A 62 4.37 -14.64 -0.40
N SER A 63 3.17 -15.17 -0.68
CA SER A 63 2.12 -14.46 -1.41
C SER A 63 0.72 -14.72 -0.87
N TYR A 64 -0.16 -13.74 -1.06
CA TYR A 64 -1.58 -13.85 -0.71
C TYR A 64 -2.26 -14.94 -1.54
N GLY A 65 -2.99 -15.84 -0.89
CA GLY A 65 -3.67 -16.97 -1.51
C GLY A 65 -2.78 -18.20 -1.74
N GLN A 66 -1.51 -18.16 -1.33
CA GLN A 66 -0.64 -19.34 -1.41
C GLN A 66 -1.13 -20.44 -0.46
N LYS A 67 -1.17 -21.68 -0.95
CA LYS A 67 -1.58 -22.85 -0.17
C LYS A 67 -0.38 -23.64 0.35
N SER A 68 -0.42 -24.03 1.61
CA SER A 68 0.57 -24.89 2.27
C SER A 68 -0.17 -25.97 3.06
N GLY A 69 -0.33 -27.14 2.44
CA GLY A 69 -1.18 -28.21 2.98
C GLY A 69 -2.66 -27.78 3.06
N CYS A 70 -3.22 -27.81 4.26
CA CYS A 70 -4.61 -27.43 4.54
C CYS A 70 -4.81 -25.91 4.70
N TRP A 71 -3.73 -25.14 4.64
CA TRP A 71 -3.70 -23.73 5.03
C TRP A 71 -3.57 -22.82 3.80
N GLU A 72 -4.19 -21.64 3.86
CA GLU A 72 -4.14 -20.62 2.82
C GLU A 72 -3.71 -19.27 3.43
N TRP A 73 -2.69 -18.64 2.84
CA TRP A 73 -2.12 -17.40 3.35
C TRP A 73 -3.04 -16.22 3.09
N THR A 74 -3.50 -15.59 4.17
CA THR A 74 -4.34 -14.39 4.12
C THR A 74 -3.52 -13.14 4.42
N LYS A 75 -3.79 -12.08 3.65
CA LYS A 75 -3.19 -10.76 3.86
C LYS A 75 -3.97 -10.03 4.95
N THR A 76 -3.34 -9.75 6.08
CA THR A 76 -3.91 -8.86 7.09
C THR A 76 -3.36 -7.46 6.87
N THR A 77 -4.21 -6.51 6.51
CA THR A 77 -3.86 -5.09 6.46
C THR A 77 -4.30 -4.41 7.73
N PHE A 78 -3.35 -3.90 8.51
CA PHE A 78 -3.67 -3.01 9.62
C PHE A 78 -3.73 -1.59 9.08
N GLY A 79 -4.84 -0.90 9.30
CA GLY A 79 -4.91 0.54 9.04
C GLY A 79 -3.95 1.24 9.98
N SER A 80 -2.85 1.78 9.46
CA SER A 80 -2.05 2.74 10.21
C SER A 80 -2.78 4.07 10.20
N SER A 81 -3.03 4.64 11.38
CA SER A 81 -3.43 6.03 11.48
C SER A 81 -2.31 6.89 10.92
N VAL A 82 -2.52 7.47 9.75
CA VAL A 82 -1.64 8.51 9.20
C VAL A 82 -1.84 9.74 10.07
N ILE A 83 -0.92 9.97 11.00
CA ILE A 83 -0.86 11.24 11.72
C ILE A 83 -0.40 12.29 10.72
N ASN A 84 -1.34 13.01 10.11
CA ASN A 84 -1.02 14.24 9.39
C ASN A 84 -0.70 15.32 10.45
N LEU A 85 0.58 15.47 10.77
CA LEU A 85 1.12 16.44 11.74
C LEU A 85 0.97 17.93 11.31
N GLY A 86 -0.11 18.29 10.63
CA GLY A 86 -0.33 19.65 10.14
C GLY A 86 -1.79 20.10 10.02
N GLN A 87 -2.77 19.22 10.26
CA GLN A 87 -4.18 19.54 9.93
C GLN A 87 -4.92 20.34 11.02
N TYR A 88 -4.36 20.52 12.21
CA TYR A 88 -5.11 21.04 13.37
C TYR A 88 -4.57 22.30 14.06
N TRP A 89 -3.79 23.14 13.38
CA TRP A 89 -3.49 24.47 13.96
C TRP A 89 -3.40 25.56 12.88
N PHE A 90 -4.55 26.05 12.41
CA PHE A 90 -4.68 27.44 11.97
C PHE A 90 -4.67 28.40 13.18
N TYR A 91 -3.92 28.06 14.22
CA TYR A 91 -3.71 28.94 15.36
C TYR A 91 -2.58 29.89 14.98
N TYR A 92 -3.00 31.05 14.50
CA TYR A 92 -2.14 32.13 14.03
C TYR A 92 -1.49 32.91 15.19
N GLY A 93 -1.60 32.44 16.43
CA GLY A 93 -1.14 33.15 17.62
C GLY A 93 -1.89 34.46 17.86
N GLU A 94 -1.51 35.17 18.91
CA GLU A 94 -1.97 36.52 19.14
C GLU A 94 -1.33 37.46 18.10
N PHE A 95 -2.11 38.42 17.60
CA PHE A 95 -1.59 39.49 16.76
C PHE A 95 -0.84 40.49 17.64
N SER A 96 0.38 40.82 17.26
CA SER A 96 1.10 41.94 17.86
C SER A 96 0.47 43.28 17.47
N ASP A 97 0.83 44.34 18.17
CA ASP A 97 0.55 45.70 17.72
C ASP A 97 1.09 45.97 16.31
N VAL A 98 0.44 46.88 15.60
CA VAL A 98 0.85 47.31 14.26
C VAL A 98 2.14 48.12 14.37
N LYS A 99 3.16 47.74 13.61
CA LYS A 99 4.43 48.49 13.52
C LYS A 99 4.52 49.19 12.18
N LEU A 100 4.70 50.51 12.21
CA LEU A 100 4.90 51.29 10.99
C LEU A 100 6.38 51.63 10.81
N ASP A 101 6.88 51.43 9.60
CA ASP A 101 8.25 51.79 9.24
C ASP A 101 8.30 53.25 8.79
N ILE A 102 8.37 54.15 9.77
CA ILE A 102 8.45 55.61 9.55
C ILE A 102 9.74 56.00 8.79
N THR A 103 10.76 55.14 8.76
CA THR A 103 12.01 55.40 8.03
C THR A 103 11.90 55.13 6.53
N LYS A 104 10.94 54.31 6.10
CA LYS A 104 10.71 53.92 4.71
C LYS A 104 9.45 54.54 4.09
N VAL A 105 9.04 55.69 4.62
CA VAL A 105 7.88 56.42 4.10
C VAL A 105 8.18 56.97 2.71
N THR A 106 7.23 56.78 1.81
CA THR A 106 7.28 57.33 0.45
C THR A 106 6.01 58.12 0.15
N THR A 107 6.05 58.93 -0.90
CA THR A 107 4.92 59.72 -1.39
C THR A 107 4.80 59.59 -2.91
N ASP A 108 3.65 59.96 -3.49
CA ASP A 108 3.48 60.09 -4.94
C ASP A 108 3.96 61.45 -5.51
N LEU A 109 4.63 62.25 -4.68
CA LEU A 109 5.17 63.56 -5.05
C LEU A 109 6.41 63.40 -5.95
N LYS A 110 6.23 63.55 -7.25
CA LYS A 110 7.33 63.39 -8.22
C LYS A 110 8.44 64.42 -8.06
N TYR A 111 8.12 65.65 -7.64
CA TYR A 111 9.06 66.77 -7.59
C TYR A 111 10.21 66.55 -6.59
N ASN A 112 9.98 65.79 -5.52
CA ASN A 112 10.98 65.50 -4.48
C ASN A 112 11.47 64.04 -4.51
N GLY A 113 11.19 63.32 -5.60
CA GLY A 113 11.54 61.91 -5.75
C GLY A 113 10.74 60.98 -4.84
N GLY A 114 9.49 61.30 -4.53
CA GLY A 114 8.61 60.49 -3.69
C GLY A 114 8.98 60.48 -2.21
N LYS A 115 9.64 61.54 -1.75
CA LYS A 115 10.02 61.72 -0.33
C LYS A 115 8.94 62.46 0.44
N LEU A 116 8.96 62.33 1.76
CA LEU A 116 8.12 63.16 2.62
C LEU A 116 8.58 64.64 2.51
N PRO A 117 7.67 65.63 2.48
CA PRO A 117 8.08 67.02 2.41
C PRO A 117 8.86 67.46 3.66
N ALA A 118 9.89 68.30 3.50
CA ALA A 118 10.88 68.60 4.54
C ALA A 118 10.32 69.19 5.86
N LYS A 119 9.15 69.84 5.81
CA LYS A 119 8.47 70.41 6.99
C LYS A 119 7.33 69.53 7.52
N THR A 120 7.44 68.23 7.30
CA THR A 120 6.43 67.25 7.69
C THR A 120 7.02 66.28 8.70
N THR A 121 6.24 65.96 9.74
CA THR A 121 6.59 64.92 10.70
C THR A 121 5.50 63.85 10.75
N LEU A 122 5.95 62.61 10.90
CA LEU A 122 5.11 61.43 11.12
C LEU A 122 5.52 60.82 12.46
N GLU A 123 4.57 60.69 13.36
CA GLU A 123 4.78 60.10 14.68
C GLU A 123 3.75 58.99 14.89
N GLN A 124 4.21 57.81 15.31
CA GLN A 124 3.33 56.71 15.67
C GLN A 124 3.13 56.69 17.19
N VAL A 125 1.87 56.68 17.64
CA VAL A 125 1.47 56.51 19.04
C VAL A 125 0.54 55.31 19.13
N GLY A 126 1.09 54.17 19.56
CA GLY A 126 0.39 52.88 19.53
C GLY A 126 -0.06 52.55 18.11
N ASN A 127 -1.35 52.30 17.90
CA ASN A 127 -1.92 52.00 16.57
C ASN A 127 -2.34 53.26 15.78
N THR A 128 -2.04 54.46 16.28
CA THR A 128 -2.41 55.74 15.62
C THR A 128 -1.19 56.40 14.99
N VAL A 129 -1.39 57.01 13.82
CA VAL A 129 -0.39 57.86 13.17
C VAL A 129 -0.82 59.31 13.26
N LYS A 130 0.08 60.15 13.77
CA LYS A 130 -0.06 61.59 13.71
C LYS A 130 0.80 62.13 12.57
N TYR A 131 0.14 62.76 11.61
CA TYR A 131 0.77 63.52 10.55
C TYR A 131 0.68 65.00 10.88
N VAL A 132 1.82 65.70 10.89
CA VAL A 132 1.86 67.14 11.09
C VAL A 132 2.61 67.77 9.92
N ASN A 133 1.95 68.72 9.27
CA ASN A 133 2.54 69.56 8.24
C ASN A 133 2.50 71.00 8.72
N VAL A 134 3.67 71.57 8.99
CA VAL A 134 3.77 72.90 9.62
C VAL A 134 3.99 74.04 8.63
N ASP A 135 4.18 73.78 7.33
CA ASP A 135 4.42 74.83 6.31
C ASP A 135 4.77 74.26 4.91
N SER A 136 4.33 73.04 4.56
CA SER A 136 4.68 72.50 3.23
C SER A 136 3.89 73.23 2.14
N PRO A 137 4.56 73.81 1.12
CA PRO A 137 3.92 74.63 0.07
C PRO A 137 3.21 73.76 -0.99
N ILE A 138 2.60 72.65 -0.58
CA ILE A 138 1.92 71.72 -1.49
C ILE A 138 0.44 72.07 -1.49
N GLU A 139 -0.03 72.61 -2.61
CA GLU A 139 -1.40 73.08 -2.81
C GLU A 139 -2.31 72.04 -3.48
N TYR A 140 -1.79 70.82 -3.73
CA TYR A 140 -2.54 69.75 -4.37
C TYR A 140 -2.56 68.48 -3.53
N ALA A 141 -3.59 67.65 -3.74
CA ALA A 141 -3.74 66.39 -3.03
C ALA A 141 -2.61 65.40 -3.38
N TYR A 142 -2.09 64.71 -2.38
CA TYR A 142 -1.04 63.71 -2.55
C TYR A 142 -1.21 62.55 -1.58
N LYS A 143 -0.52 61.44 -1.85
CA LYS A 143 -0.56 60.23 -1.04
C LYS A 143 0.76 60.00 -0.35
N ILE A 144 0.66 59.54 0.89
CA ILE A 144 1.78 59.07 1.70
C ILE A 144 1.60 57.57 1.90
N PHE A 145 2.64 56.81 1.62
CA PHE A 145 2.70 55.36 1.76
C PHE A 145 3.64 55.00 2.90
N ILE A 146 3.11 54.33 3.92
CA ILE A 146 3.85 53.93 5.11
C ILE A 146 3.80 52.40 5.20
N PRO A 147 4.95 51.70 5.03
CA PRO A 147 4.99 50.26 5.22
C PRO A 147 4.57 49.88 6.66
N ALA A 148 3.72 48.87 6.78
CA ALA A 148 3.15 48.40 8.02
C ALA A 148 3.40 46.90 8.17
N THR A 149 3.74 46.46 9.38
CA THR A 149 3.89 45.04 9.69
C THR A 149 3.12 44.66 10.95
N VAL A 150 2.59 43.44 10.96
CA VAL A 150 1.96 42.80 12.12
C VAL A 150 2.51 41.39 12.24
N ASN A 151 3.01 41.03 13.42
CA ASN A 151 3.42 39.66 13.69
C ASN A 151 2.25 38.87 14.26
N TYR A 152 2.14 37.62 13.89
CA TYR A 152 1.09 36.71 14.37
C TYR A 152 1.68 35.30 14.46
N GLY A 153 1.69 34.72 15.66
CA GLY A 153 2.18 33.35 15.86
C GLY A 153 3.61 33.19 15.35
N TRP A 154 3.79 32.44 14.26
CA TRP A 154 5.10 32.21 13.62
C TRP A 154 5.34 33.01 12.33
N GLY A 155 4.44 33.94 11.98
CA GLY A 155 4.47 34.69 10.71
C GLY A 155 4.46 36.22 10.88
N THR A 156 4.75 36.91 9.78
CA THR A 156 4.66 38.37 9.66
C THR A 156 3.80 38.73 8.46
N LEU A 157 2.75 39.53 8.67
CA LEU A 157 1.98 40.17 7.59
C LEU A 157 2.58 41.55 7.34
N SER A 158 2.72 41.87 6.06
CA SER A 158 3.17 43.19 5.59
C SER A 158 2.07 43.82 4.76
N SER A 159 1.81 45.10 5.00
CA SER A 159 0.86 45.92 4.25
C SER A 159 1.39 47.34 4.13
N THR A 160 0.63 48.23 3.50
CA THR A 160 0.99 49.64 3.35
C THR A 160 -0.18 50.51 3.78
N LEU A 161 0.02 51.31 4.82
CA LEU A 161 -0.93 52.36 5.19
C LEU A 161 -0.81 53.50 4.18
N THR A 162 -1.93 53.85 3.55
CA THR A 162 -2.01 54.97 2.61
C THR A 162 -2.78 56.12 3.23
N ILE A 163 -2.15 57.28 3.35
CA ILE A 163 -2.79 58.51 3.82
C ILE A 163 -2.97 59.43 2.61
N THR A 164 -4.18 59.90 2.37
CA THR A 164 -4.45 60.96 1.39
C THR A 164 -4.45 62.31 2.09
N VAL A 165 -3.51 63.17 1.72
CA VAL A 165 -3.42 64.54 2.19
C VAL A 165 -4.16 65.42 1.20
N ASN A 166 -5.20 66.12 1.65
CA ASN A 166 -5.91 67.13 0.89
C ASN A 166 -5.62 68.49 1.53
N PRO A 167 -4.74 69.30 0.94
CA PRO A 167 -4.49 70.65 1.44
C PRO A 167 -5.78 71.48 1.37
N ASN A 168 -6.10 72.18 2.46
CA ASN A 168 -7.12 73.23 2.42
C ASN A 168 -6.41 74.53 2.05
N ASN A 169 -6.78 75.09 0.91
CA ASN A 169 -6.40 76.45 0.52
C ASN A 169 -7.19 77.49 1.32
#